data_AF-A0A848V8V8-F1
#
_entry.id   AF-A0A848V8V8-F1
#
_cell.length_a   1.000
_cell.length_b   1.000
_cell.length_c   1.000
_cell.angle_alpha   90.00
_cell.angle_beta   90.00
_cell.angle_gamma   90.00
#
_symmetry.space_group_name_H-M   'P 1'
#
loop_
_entity.id
_entity.type
_entity.pdbx_description
1 polymer ?
#
loop_
_entity_poly.entity_id
_entity_poly.type
_entity_poly.pdbx_seq_one_letter_code
_entity_poly.pdbx_strand_id
1 'polypeptide(L)'
;MAKSLLPRIAVTLTLLVVLAGCTQVKEWMKFERRSANADGVILGAPPAEQYLDEMYRMATGDPATQAEIFADVEAAATLTPGPSTRLRLALAMTVAGHAKSDLERAQKIFRDLLSESELLTQTERAFATVRLRDAEQRLQLARETERLRADSAQSANSERRATARRLALAEEENQQLRESLAEAEQKLEAITSIERSIREQTDNDNPE
;
A
#
# COMPACT_ATOMS: atom_id res chain seq x y z
N MET A 1 44.27 5.24 -39.44
CA MET A 1 43.19 6.17 -39.02
C MET A 1 41.85 5.49 -39.27
N ALA A 2 41.21 4.91 -38.25
CA ALA A 2 39.86 4.35 -38.37
C ALA A 2 39.20 4.26 -36.97
N LYS A 3 38.55 5.33 -36.54
CA LYS A 3 37.65 5.37 -35.38
C LYS A 3 36.56 6.40 -35.67
N SER A 4 35.28 6.01 -35.61
CA SER A 4 34.09 6.82 -35.28
C SER A 4 32.77 6.57 -36.05
N LEU A 5 32.52 5.37 -36.62
CA LEU A 5 31.24 5.10 -37.32
C LEU A 5 30.15 4.41 -36.47
N LEU A 6 30.48 3.93 -35.26
CA LEU A 6 29.52 3.20 -34.41
C LEU A 6 28.41 4.04 -33.73
N PRO A 7 28.59 5.32 -33.33
CA PRO A 7 27.54 6.01 -32.58
C PRO A 7 26.37 6.51 -33.45
N ARG A 8 26.51 6.53 -34.77
CA ARG A 8 25.48 7.06 -35.68
C ARG A 8 24.35 6.07 -35.98
N ILE A 9 24.63 4.77 -35.94
CA ILE A 9 23.64 3.72 -36.23
C ILE A 9 22.69 3.48 -35.05
N ALA A 10 23.18 3.67 -33.81
CA ALA A 10 22.38 3.51 -32.60
C ALA A 10 21.28 4.60 -32.44
N VAL A 11 21.54 5.81 -32.92
CA VAL A 11 20.59 6.94 -32.84
C VAL A 11 19.47 6.81 -33.88
N THR A 12 19.74 6.21 -35.03
CA THR A 12 18.70 6.01 -36.06
C THR A 12 17.71 4.90 -35.72
N LEU A 13 18.12 3.88 -34.96
CA LEU A 13 17.23 2.76 -34.60
C LEU A 13 16.21 3.14 -33.51
N THR A 14 16.57 4.06 -32.62
CA THR A 14 15.71 4.50 -31.51
C THR A 14 14.59 5.44 -31.95
N LEU A 15 14.77 6.18 -33.05
CA LEU A 15 13.74 7.07 -33.60
C LEU A 15 12.57 6.31 -34.24
N LEU A 16 12.82 5.12 -34.80
CA LEU A 16 11.83 4.36 -35.56
C LEU A 16 10.82 3.62 -34.64
N VAL A 17 11.19 3.35 -33.39
CA VAL A 17 10.31 2.70 -32.40
C VAL A 17 9.26 3.69 -31.84
N VAL A 18 9.56 4.99 -31.80
CA VAL A 18 8.65 6.01 -31.25
C VAL A 18 7.47 6.30 -32.20
N LEU A 19 7.65 6.16 -33.51
CA LEU A 19 6.61 6.46 -34.51
C LEU A 19 5.56 5.34 -34.67
N ALA A 20 5.89 4.10 -34.29
CA ALA A 20 4.93 2.99 -34.34
C ALA A 20 3.86 3.06 -33.23
N GLY A 21 4.08 3.84 -32.16
CA GLY A 21 3.11 4.03 -31.07
C GLY A 21 1.94 4.96 -31.41
N CYS A 22 2.05 5.80 -32.45
CA CYS A 22 1.03 6.80 -32.76
C CYS A 22 -0.17 6.25 -33.56
N THR A 23 -0.06 5.10 -34.20
CA THR A 23 -1.17 4.51 -34.98
C THR A 23 -2.25 3.93 -34.07
N GLN A 24 -1.85 3.35 -32.95
CA GLN A 24 -2.75 2.71 -31.98
C GLN A 24 -3.59 3.74 -31.20
N VAL A 25 -3.02 4.92 -30.91
CA VAL A 25 -3.74 6.06 -30.30
C VAL A 25 -4.75 6.66 -31.28
N LYS A 26 -4.46 6.63 -32.60
CA LYS A 26 -5.35 7.14 -33.65
C LYS A 26 -6.57 6.25 -33.89
N GLU A 27 -6.44 4.93 -33.69
CA GLU A 27 -7.59 4.02 -33.68
C GLU A 27 -8.44 4.18 -32.44
N TRP A 28 -7.81 4.37 -31.27
CA TRP A 28 -8.52 4.66 -30.02
C TRP A 28 -9.38 5.94 -30.13
N MET A 29 -8.83 7.03 -30.67
CA MET A 29 -9.59 8.27 -30.92
C MET A 29 -10.68 8.17 -32.00
N LYS A 30 -10.62 7.19 -32.91
CA LYS A 30 -11.68 6.97 -33.90
C LYS A 30 -12.89 6.25 -33.32
N PHE A 31 -12.70 5.50 -32.24
CA PHE A 31 -13.79 4.81 -31.54
C PHE A 31 -14.77 5.81 -30.89
N GLU A 32 -14.28 6.94 -30.38
CA GLU A 32 -15.11 7.99 -29.75
C GLU A 32 -16.12 8.64 -30.72
N ARG A 33 -15.80 8.75 -32.01
CA ARG A 33 -16.68 9.44 -32.97
C ARG A 33 -17.89 8.62 -33.44
N ARG A 34 -17.90 7.30 -33.26
CA ARG A 34 -19.08 6.47 -33.59
C ARG A 34 -20.11 6.41 -32.46
N SER A 35 -19.74 6.81 -31.24
CA SER A 35 -20.58 6.67 -30.05
C SER A 35 -21.54 7.84 -29.81
N ALA A 36 -21.20 9.05 -30.27
CA ALA A 36 -21.96 10.26 -29.95
C ALA A 36 -23.39 10.31 -30.55
N ASN A 37 -23.75 9.37 -31.44
CA ASN A 37 -25.03 9.36 -32.14
C ASN A 37 -25.86 8.08 -31.89
N ALA A 38 -25.49 7.25 -30.91
CA ALA A 38 -26.17 5.98 -30.63
C ALA A 38 -26.68 5.87 -29.19
N ASP A 39 -27.02 7.00 -28.56
CA ASP A 39 -27.82 6.98 -27.34
C ASP A 39 -29.23 6.51 -27.71
N GLY A 40 -29.44 5.19 -27.64
CA GLY A 40 -30.77 4.67 -27.39
C GLY A 40 -31.23 5.27 -26.06
N VAL A 41 -32.05 6.32 -26.14
CA VAL A 41 -32.59 7.02 -24.99
C VAL A 41 -33.43 6.03 -24.19
N ILE A 42 -32.83 5.43 -23.17
CA ILE A 42 -33.59 4.75 -22.12
C ILE A 42 -34.29 5.87 -21.35
N LEU A 43 -35.60 5.99 -21.56
CA LEU A 43 -36.44 7.00 -20.93
C LEU A 43 -36.25 6.95 -19.40
N GLY A 44 -35.80 8.06 -18.82
CA GLY A 44 -35.59 8.20 -17.38
C GLY A 44 -34.16 7.96 -16.88
N ALA A 45 -33.21 7.58 -17.75
CA ALA A 45 -31.80 7.50 -17.36
C ALA A 45 -31.21 8.92 -17.17
N PRO A 46 -30.53 9.20 -16.04
CA PRO A 46 -29.81 10.46 -15.83
C PRO A 46 -28.72 10.71 -16.89
N PRO A 47 -28.46 11.98 -17.26
CA PRO A 47 -27.34 12.32 -18.14
C PRO A 47 -25.99 12.13 -17.42
N ALA A 48 -24.91 12.02 -18.19
CA ALA A 48 -23.55 11.75 -17.68
C ALA A 48 -23.09 12.79 -16.64
N GLU A 49 -23.41 14.05 -16.90
CA GLU A 49 -23.02 15.21 -16.10
C GLU A 49 -23.60 15.14 -14.69
N GLN A 50 -24.80 14.56 -14.53
CA GLN A 50 -25.44 14.42 -13.22
C GLN A 50 -24.67 13.45 -12.32
N TYR A 51 -24.19 12.32 -12.86
CA TYR A 51 -23.36 11.39 -12.11
C TYR A 51 -22.03 12.02 -11.69
N LEU A 52 -21.41 12.79 -12.58
CA LEU A 52 -20.12 13.44 -12.32
C LEU A 52 -20.25 14.57 -11.29
N ASP A 53 -21.28 15.40 -11.38
CA ASP A 53 -21.54 16.48 -10.41
C ASP A 53 -21.76 15.91 -9.02
N GLU A 54 -22.52 14.83 -8.90
CA GLU A 54 -22.75 14.19 -7.61
C GLU A 54 -21.48 13.58 -7.02
N MET A 55 -20.69 12.89 -7.83
CA MET A 55 -19.38 12.36 -7.40
C MET A 55 -18.45 13.49 -6.96
N TYR A 56 -18.47 14.62 -7.67
CA TYR A 56 -17.68 15.80 -7.31
C TYR A 56 -18.15 16.40 -5.98
N ARG A 57 -19.45 16.65 -5.83
CA ARG A 57 -20.04 17.18 -4.59
C ARG A 57 -19.82 16.26 -3.40
N MET A 58 -19.85 14.95 -3.60
CA MET A 58 -19.51 13.98 -2.56
C MET A 58 -18.02 14.02 -2.22
N ALA A 59 -17.13 14.16 -3.22
CA ALA A 59 -15.69 14.21 -2.99
C ALA A 59 -15.23 15.50 -2.29
N THR A 60 -15.86 16.65 -2.59
CA THR A 60 -15.45 17.97 -2.07
C THR A 60 -16.33 18.51 -0.95
N GLY A 61 -17.50 17.91 -0.72
CA GLY A 61 -18.46 18.33 0.29
C GLY A 61 -17.97 18.06 1.72
N ASP A 62 -18.58 18.75 2.68
CA ASP A 62 -18.36 18.45 4.10
C ASP A 62 -19.02 17.11 4.51
N PRO A 63 -18.69 16.55 5.68
CA PRO A 63 -19.24 15.26 6.10
C PRO A 63 -20.77 15.21 6.19
N ALA A 64 -21.42 16.35 6.48
CA ALA A 64 -22.88 16.44 6.54
C ALA A 64 -23.50 16.31 5.14
N THR A 65 -22.96 17.06 4.17
CA THR A 65 -23.36 17.00 2.76
C THR A 65 -23.12 15.60 2.18
N GLN A 66 -21.98 14.98 2.49
CA GLN A 66 -21.68 13.61 2.07
C GLN A 66 -22.71 12.60 2.60
N ALA A 67 -23.10 12.73 3.87
CA ALA A 67 -24.09 11.86 4.49
C ALA A 67 -25.48 12.05 3.88
N GLU A 68 -25.88 13.30 3.58
CA GLU A 68 -27.14 13.62 2.93
C GLU A 68 -27.20 13.03 1.51
N ILE A 69 -26.18 13.28 0.69
CA ILE A 69 -26.12 12.73 -0.68
C ILE A 69 -26.13 11.20 -0.61
N PHE A 70 -25.37 10.59 0.30
CA PHE A 70 -25.36 9.13 0.45
C PHE A 70 -26.74 8.58 0.85
N ALA A 71 -27.43 9.22 1.78
CA ALA A 71 -28.77 8.82 2.21
C ALA A 71 -29.79 8.94 1.06
N ASP A 72 -29.70 9.98 0.23
CA ASP A 72 -30.54 10.14 -0.97
C ASP A 72 -30.33 9.00 -1.97
N VAL A 73 -29.08 8.68 -2.31
CA VAL A 73 -28.80 7.61 -3.29
C VAL A 73 -29.18 6.23 -2.77
N GLU A 74 -28.99 5.98 -1.47
CA GLU A 74 -29.38 4.72 -0.83
C GLU A 74 -30.91 4.58 -0.78
N ALA A 75 -31.62 5.67 -0.45
CA ALA A 75 -33.07 5.73 -0.48
C ALA A 75 -33.58 5.50 -1.92
N ALA A 76 -33.01 6.15 -2.92
CA ALA A 76 -33.41 5.98 -4.32
C ALA A 76 -33.24 4.53 -4.79
N ALA A 77 -32.11 3.89 -4.47
CA ALA A 77 -31.86 2.49 -4.82
C ALA A 77 -32.77 1.50 -4.08
N THR A 78 -33.23 1.86 -2.88
CA THR A 78 -34.09 1.00 -2.05
C THR A 78 -35.58 1.17 -2.40
N LEU A 79 -36.04 2.40 -2.58
CA LEU A 79 -37.44 2.74 -2.84
C LEU A 79 -37.82 2.51 -4.32
N THR A 80 -36.88 2.71 -5.24
CA THR A 80 -37.10 2.52 -6.68
C THR A 80 -35.92 1.76 -7.28
N PRO A 81 -35.84 0.45 -7.03
CA PRO A 81 -34.71 -0.35 -7.49
C PRO A 81 -34.69 -0.40 -9.02
N GLY A 82 -33.60 0.10 -9.60
CA GLY A 82 -33.36 0.13 -11.03
C GLY A 82 -31.87 0.13 -11.36
N PRO A 83 -31.49 -0.08 -12.63
CA PRO A 83 -30.08 -0.05 -13.05
C PRO A 83 -29.40 1.29 -12.73
N SER A 84 -30.06 2.40 -13.04
CA SER A 84 -29.54 3.76 -12.82
C SER A 84 -29.41 4.12 -11.34
N THR A 85 -30.38 3.75 -10.50
CA THR A 85 -30.33 4.03 -9.05
C THR A 85 -29.28 3.16 -8.35
N ARG A 86 -29.14 1.89 -8.75
CA ARG A 86 -28.04 1.02 -8.30
C ARG A 86 -26.67 1.54 -8.74
N LEU A 87 -26.54 2.02 -9.98
CA LEU A 87 -25.29 2.60 -10.46
C LEU A 87 -24.92 3.84 -9.64
N ARG A 88 -25.87 4.75 -9.42
CA ARG A 88 -25.67 5.97 -8.62
C ARG A 88 -25.19 5.64 -7.20
N LEU A 89 -25.81 4.66 -6.54
CA LEU A 89 -25.37 4.16 -5.23
C LEU A 89 -23.95 3.58 -5.28
N ALA A 90 -23.62 2.75 -6.28
CA ALA A 90 -22.28 2.19 -6.41
C ALA A 90 -21.21 3.27 -6.67
N LEU A 91 -21.52 4.27 -7.51
CA LEU A 91 -20.64 5.41 -7.75
C LEU A 91 -20.37 6.19 -6.47
N ALA A 92 -21.40 6.49 -5.68
CA ALA A 92 -21.27 7.12 -4.36
C ALA A 92 -20.33 6.33 -3.44
N MET A 93 -20.53 5.01 -3.31
CA MET A 93 -19.69 4.14 -2.46
C MET A 93 -18.21 4.10 -2.87
N THR A 94 -17.90 4.42 -4.14
CA THR A 94 -16.52 4.44 -4.63
C THR A 94 -15.80 5.78 -4.46
N VAL A 95 -16.52 6.84 -4.08
CA VAL A 95 -15.88 8.11 -3.71
C VAL A 95 -15.13 7.88 -2.40
N ALA A 96 -13.86 8.25 -2.35
CA ALA A 96 -13.04 8.06 -1.16
C ALA A 96 -13.28 9.18 -0.15
N GLY A 97 -13.04 8.89 1.13
CA GLY A 97 -12.96 9.93 2.18
C GLY A 97 -14.25 10.21 2.94
N HIS A 98 -15.30 9.39 2.78
CA HIS A 98 -16.51 9.49 3.59
C HIS A 98 -16.81 8.18 4.34
N ALA A 99 -17.57 8.26 5.44
CA ALA A 99 -17.81 7.12 6.34
C ALA A 99 -18.58 5.94 5.71
N LYS A 100 -19.19 6.16 4.54
CA LYS A 100 -20.02 5.18 3.82
C LYS A 100 -19.33 4.63 2.57
N SER A 101 -18.06 4.97 2.34
CA SER A 101 -17.28 4.40 1.24
C SER A 101 -17.10 2.90 1.45
N ASP A 102 -17.48 2.10 0.46
CA ASP A 102 -17.36 0.63 0.50
C ASP A 102 -17.06 0.12 -0.91
N LEU A 103 -15.78 -0.10 -1.18
CA LEU A 103 -15.30 -0.55 -2.49
C LEU A 103 -15.71 -1.99 -2.80
N GLU A 104 -15.84 -2.86 -1.80
CA GLU A 104 -16.20 -4.27 -2.03
C GLU A 104 -17.66 -4.40 -2.44
N ARG A 105 -18.55 -3.69 -1.73
CA ARG A 105 -19.98 -3.65 -2.08
C ARG A 105 -20.19 -2.97 -3.42
N ALA A 106 -19.52 -1.84 -3.69
CA ALA A 106 -19.60 -1.16 -4.98
C ALA A 106 -19.14 -2.06 -6.14
N GLN A 107 -18.02 -2.77 -5.96
CA GLN A 107 -17.49 -3.72 -6.94
C GLN A 107 -18.52 -4.80 -7.29
N LYS A 108 -19.17 -5.38 -6.27
CA LYS A 108 -20.24 -6.38 -6.49
C LYS A 108 -21.37 -5.80 -7.31
N ILE A 109 -21.87 -4.61 -6.95
CA ILE A 109 -22.96 -3.94 -7.68
C ILE A 109 -22.57 -3.68 -9.13
N PHE A 110 -21.35 -3.22 -9.42
CA PHE A 110 -20.92 -3.01 -10.81
C PHE A 110 -20.85 -4.31 -11.62
N ARG A 111 -20.41 -5.42 -11.03
CA ARG A 111 -20.42 -6.73 -11.73
C ARG A 111 -21.84 -7.17 -12.04
N ASP A 112 -22.74 -7.04 -11.07
CA ASP A 112 -24.15 -7.37 -11.24
C ASP A 112 -24.77 -6.50 -12.35
N LEU A 113 -24.52 -5.19 -12.34
CA LEU A 113 -24.99 -4.26 -13.38
C LEU A 113 -24.44 -4.58 -14.78
N LEU A 114 -23.15 -4.92 -14.87
CA LEU A 114 -22.53 -5.29 -16.16
C LEU A 114 -22.99 -6.66 -16.66
N SER A 115 -23.48 -7.54 -15.78
CA SER A 115 -24.14 -8.78 -16.18
C SER A 115 -25.50 -8.53 -16.84
N GLU A 116 -26.16 -7.42 -16.46
CA GLU A 116 -27.44 -6.94 -17.00
C GLU A 116 -27.25 -5.77 -17.98
N SER A 117 -26.17 -5.81 -18.78
CA SER A 117 -25.72 -4.65 -19.58
C SER A 117 -26.72 -4.10 -20.60
N GLU A 118 -27.75 -4.88 -20.95
CA GLU A 118 -28.86 -4.49 -21.83
C GLU A 118 -29.78 -3.46 -21.18
N LEU A 119 -29.84 -3.42 -19.85
CA LEU A 119 -30.67 -2.49 -19.08
C LEU A 119 -29.98 -1.14 -18.82
N LEU A 120 -28.74 -0.99 -19.26
CA LEU A 120 -27.93 0.21 -19.08
C LEU A 120 -27.85 1.00 -20.40
N THR A 121 -27.75 2.32 -20.28
CA THR A 121 -27.33 3.18 -21.38
C THR A 121 -25.85 2.95 -21.71
N GLN A 122 -25.39 3.45 -22.86
CA GLN A 122 -23.98 3.35 -23.22
C GLN A 122 -23.07 4.06 -22.22
N THR A 123 -23.50 5.23 -21.76
CA THR A 123 -22.85 6.03 -20.72
C THR A 123 -22.74 5.28 -19.39
N GLU A 124 -23.84 4.69 -18.91
CA GLU A 124 -23.85 3.93 -17.66
C GLU A 124 -22.97 2.68 -17.73
N ARG A 125 -22.96 1.97 -18.88
CA ARG A 125 -22.02 0.86 -19.11
C ARG A 125 -20.57 1.32 -19.03
N ALA A 126 -20.24 2.47 -19.62
CA ALA A 126 -18.90 3.03 -19.58
C ALA A 126 -18.49 3.37 -18.13
N PHE A 127 -19.36 4.03 -17.36
CA PHE A 127 -19.13 4.31 -15.95
C PHE A 127 -18.91 3.04 -15.14
N ALA A 128 -19.83 2.07 -15.23
CA ALA A 128 -19.72 0.81 -14.50
C ALA A 128 -18.42 0.06 -14.84
N THR A 129 -18.03 0.02 -16.12
CA THR A 129 -16.80 -0.65 -16.57
C THR A 129 -15.55 0.02 -16.01
N VAL A 130 -15.44 1.34 -16.12
CA VAL A 130 -14.28 2.09 -15.65
C VAL A 130 -14.17 2.01 -14.13
N ARG A 131 -15.29 2.17 -13.42
CA ARG A 131 -15.31 2.17 -11.95
C ARG A 131 -15.15 0.78 -11.36
N LEU A 132 -15.61 -0.27 -12.03
CA LEU A 132 -15.30 -1.65 -11.63
C LEU A 132 -13.79 -1.90 -11.67
N ARG A 133 -13.12 -1.51 -12.76
CA ARG A 133 -11.66 -1.66 -12.89
C ARG A 133 -10.90 -0.86 -11.83
N ASP A 134 -11.29 0.38 -11.58
CA ASP A 134 -10.70 1.21 -10.52
C ASP A 134 -10.90 0.58 -9.13
N ALA A 135 -12.10 0.09 -8.83
CA ALA A 135 -12.38 -0.59 -7.55
C ALA A 135 -11.55 -1.88 -7.39
N GLU A 136 -11.44 -2.70 -8.44
CA GLU A 136 -10.60 -3.91 -8.45
C GLU A 136 -9.13 -3.61 -8.19
N GLN A 137 -8.59 -2.60 -8.86
CA GLN A 137 -7.20 -2.16 -8.66
C GLN A 137 -6.96 -1.65 -7.24
N ARG A 138 -7.85 -0.81 -6.70
CA ARG A 138 -7.72 -0.30 -5.32
C ARG A 138 -7.81 -1.40 -4.28
N LEU A 139 -8.72 -2.37 -4.46
CA LEU A 139 -8.83 -3.52 -3.57
C LEU A 139 -7.60 -4.43 -3.64
N GLN A 140 -7.02 -4.61 -4.82
CA GLN A 140 -5.75 -5.33 -4.95
C GLN A 140 -4.62 -4.61 -4.21
N LEU A 141 -4.46 -3.29 -4.43
CA LEU A 141 -3.46 -2.49 -3.75
C LEU A 141 -3.63 -2.50 -2.23
N ALA A 142 -4.87 -2.45 -1.74
CA ALA A 142 -5.17 -2.53 -0.31
C ALA A 142 -4.70 -3.87 0.29
N ARG A 143 -5.00 -5.00 -0.38
CA ARG A 143 -4.53 -6.33 0.03
C ARG A 143 -3.01 -6.46 0.01
N GLU A 144 -2.36 -5.93 -1.03
CA GLU A 144 -0.90 -5.93 -1.13
C GLU A 144 -0.27 -5.08 -0.02
N THR A 145 -0.84 -3.91 0.27
CA THR A 145 -0.34 -3.05 1.35
C THR A 145 -0.47 -3.72 2.71
N GLU A 146 -1.60 -4.38 2.98
CA GLU A 146 -1.80 -5.12 4.23
C GLU A 146 -0.81 -6.28 4.37
N ARG A 147 -0.61 -7.04 3.29
CA ARG A 147 0.40 -8.11 3.26
C ARG A 147 1.80 -7.58 3.55
N LEU A 148 2.22 -6.49 2.89
CA LEU A 148 3.53 -5.90 3.10
C LEU A 148 3.72 -5.39 4.53
N ARG A 149 2.66 -4.84 5.15
CA ARG A 149 2.70 -4.44 6.57
C ARG A 149 2.86 -5.63 7.50
N ALA A 150 2.12 -6.72 7.27
CA ALA A 150 2.22 -7.94 8.05
C ALA A 150 3.63 -8.55 7.96
N ASP A 151 4.17 -8.66 6.74
CA ASP A 151 5.52 -9.18 6.49
C ASP A 151 6.60 -8.30 7.16
N SER A 152 6.47 -6.98 7.05
CA SER A 152 7.38 -6.02 7.70
C SER A 152 7.33 -6.13 9.23
N ALA A 153 6.12 -6.22 9.81
CA ALA A 153 5.95 -6.39 11.26
C ALA A 153 6.57 -7.70 11.75
N GLN A 154 6.42 -8.79 10.99
CA GLN A 154 7.04 -10.07 11.32
C GLN A 154 8.56 -10.01 11.27
N SER A 155 9.15 -9.41 10.22
CA SER A 155 10.60 -9.24 10.10
C SER A 155 11.14 -8.43 11.27
N ALA A 156 10.56 -7.27 11.55
CA ALA A 156 10.97 -6.39 12.65
C ALA A 156 10.89 -7.11 14.01
N ASN A 157 9.86 -7.92 14.25
CA ASN A 157 9.75 -8.71 15.47
C ASN A 157 10.82 -9.81 15.55
N SER A 158 11.14 -10.46 14.44
CA SER A 158 12.18 -11.48 14.37
C SER A 158 13.57 -10.89 14.66
N GLU A 159 13.87 -9.73 14.10
CA GLU A 159 15.11 -8.98 14.32
C GLU A 159 15.21 -8.52 15.77
N ARG A 160 14.16 -7.93 16.33
CA ARG A 160 14.11 -7.53 17.75
C ARG A 160 14.39 -8.71 18.67
N ARG A 161 13.80 -9.88 18.40
CA ARG A 161 14.04 -11.11 19.19
C ARG A 161 15.47 -11.64 19.01
N ALA A 162 16.04 -11.55 17.82
CA ALA A 162 17.43 -11.93 17.58
C ALA A 162 18.40 -11.01 18.34
N THR A 163 18.18 -9.69 18.28
CA THR A 163 18.97 -8.69 19.01
C THR A 163 18.85 -8.87 20.52
N ALA A 164 17.64 -9.07 21.05
CA ALA A 164 17.43 -9.31 22.47
C ALA A 164 18.16 -10.57 22.97
N ARG A 165 18.17 -11.65 22.18
CA ARG A 165 18.93 -12.87 22.51
C ARG A 165 20.44 -12.63 22.54
N ARG A 166 20.97 -11.88 21.55
CA ARG A 166 22.40 -11.53 21.52
C ARG A 166 22.79 -10.65 22.71
N LEU A 167 21.91 -9.71 23.08
CA LEU A 167 22.13 -8.86 24.24
C LEU A 167 22.15 -9.67 25.54
N ALA A 168 21.19 -10.56 25.74
CA ALA A 168 21.13 -11.42 26.93
C ALA A 168 22.39 -12.31 27.06
N LEU A 169 22.85 -12.90 25.95
CA LEU A 169 24.09 -13.68 25.93
C LEU A 169 25.32 -12.83 26.28
N ALA A 170 25.40 -11.61 25.73
CA ALA A 170 26.51 -10.70 26.02
C ALA A 170 26.49 -10.21 27.48
N GLU A 171 25.31 -10.01 28.06
CA GLU A 171 25.15 -9.65 29.48
C GLU A 171 25.59 -10.78 30.42
N GLU A 172 25.22 -12.03 30.08
CA GLU A 172 25.66 -13.23 30.82
C GLU A 172 27.18 -13.39 30.75
N GLU A 173 27.78 -13.25 29.57
CA GLU A 173 29.24 -13.30 29.41
C GLU A 173 29.92 -12.17 30.20
N ASN A 174 29.34 -10.95 30.22
CA ASN A 174 29.89 -9.84 31.00
C ASN A 174 29.86 -10.14 32.51
N GLN A 175 28.81 -10.79 33.02
CA GLN A 175 28.75 -11.22 34.42
C GLN A 175 29.82 -12.25 34.73
N GLN A 176 29.95 -13.29 33.91
CA GLN A 176 30.97 -14.34 34.09
C GLN A 176 32.39 -13.76 34.09
N LEU A 177 32.69 -12.84 33.17
CA LEU A 177 33.99 -12.18 33.11
C LEU A 177 34.27 -11.36 34.38
N ARG A 178 33.27 -10.66 34.93
CA ARG A 178 33.43 -9.92 36.19
C ARG A 178 33.70 -10.83 37.38
N GLU A 179 33.03 -11.97 37.46
CA GLU A 179 33.28 -12.96 38.50
C GLU A 179 34.70 -13.52 38.40
N SER A 180 35.14 -13.87 37.18
CA SER A 180 36.50 -14.37 36.94
C SER A 180 37.59 -13.36 37.30
N LEU A 181 37.31 -12.06 37.07
CA LEU A 181 38.21 -10.96 37.41
C LEU A 181 38.32 -10.80 38.93
N ALA A 182 37.19 -10.84 39.64
CA ALA A 182 37.17 -10.76 41.10
C ALA A 182 37.93 -11.94 41.75
N GLU A 183 37.77 -13.16 41.22
CA GLU A 183 38.52 -14.33 41.70
C GLU A 183 40.03 -14.18 41.44
N ALA A 184 40.42 -13.67 40.28
CA ALA A 184 41.83 -13.42 39.95
C ALA A 184 42.45 -12.34 40.86
N GLU A 185 41.73 -11.25 41.13
CA GLU A 185 42.14 -10.21 42.07
C GLU A 185 42.33 -10.76 43.49
N GLN A 186 41.39 -11.57 43.97
CA GLN A 186 41.49 -12.22 45.28
C GLN A 186 42.72 -13.13 45.39
N LYS A 187 43.03 -13.89 44.32
CA LYS A 187 44.24 -14.73 44.27
C LYS A 187 45.52 -13.90 44.31
N LEU A 188 45.57 -12.76 43.61
CA LEU A 188 46.72 -11.86 43.64
C LEU A 188 46.92 -11.22 45.01
N GLU A 189 45.84 -10.84 45.69
CA GLU A 189 45.90 -10.30 47.05
C GLU A 189 46.44 -11.34 48.04
N ALA A 190 45.98 -12.59 47.94
CA ALA A 190 46.48 -13.70 48.77
C ALA A 190 47.98 -13.94 48.55
N ILE A 191 48.45 -13.94 47.29
CA ILE A 191 49.90 -14.06 46.99
C ILE A 191 50.66 -12.89 47.61
N THR A 192 50.17 -11.66 47.45
CA THR A 192 50.79 -10.46 48.00
C THR A 192 50.86 -10.51 49.53
N SER A 193 49.81 -11.01 50.21
CA SER A 193 49.81 -11.17 51.66
C SER A 193 50.83 -12.21 52.12
N ILE A 194 50.95 -13.33 51.39
CA ILE A 194 51.95 -14.38 51.66
C ILE A 194 53.37 -13.83 51.47
N GLU A 195 53.62 -13.10 50.39
CA GLU A 195 54.93 -12.47 50.15
C GLU A 195 55.30 -11.50 51.29
N ARG A 196 54.32 -10.71 51.75
CA ARG A 196 54.52 -9.82 52.89
C ARG A 196 54.84 -10.59 54.16
N SER A 197 54.06 -11.63 54.49
CA SER A 197 54.30 -12.43 55.70
C SER A 197 55.65 -13.16 55.67
N ILE A 198 56.09 -13.65 54.50
CA ILE A 198 57.40 -14.28 54.34
C ILE A 198 58.51 -13.25 54.57
N ARG A 199 58.38 -12.04 54.02
CA ARG A 199 59.37 -10.98 54.22
C ARG A 199 59.46 -10.57 55.70
N GLU A 200 58.33 -10.43 56.38
CA GLU A 200 58.26 -10.14 57.82
C GLU A 200 58.83 -11.28 58.71
N GLN A 201 58.62 -12.55 58.34
CA GLN A 201 59.25 -13.70 59.02
C GLN A 201 60.76 -13.71 58.81
N THR A 202 61.23 -13.43 57.60
CA THR A 202 62.66 -13.41 57.28
C THR A 202 63.38 -12.29 58.02
N ASP A 203 62.74 -11.13 58.19
CA ASP A 203 63.28 -10.01 58.98
C ASP A 203 63.30 -10.31 60.49
N ASN A 204 62.35 -11.09 61.02
CA ASN A 204 62.31 -11.48 62.44
C ASN A 204 63.26 -12.63 62.80
N ASP A 205 63.54 -13.56 61.87
CA ASP A 205 64.46 -14.69 62.09
C ASP A 205 65.95 -14.29 61.98
N ASN A 206 66.25 -13.04 61.65
CA ASN A 206 67.61 -12.50 61.61
C ASN A 206 67.75 -11.25 62.50
N PRO A 207 67.67 -11.39 63.84
CA PRO A 207 67.90 -10.27 64.74
C PRO A 207 69.41 -9.97 64.77
N GLU A 208 69.81 -8.78 64.35
CA GLU A 208 71.13 -8.23 64.72
C GLU A 208 71.28 -8.06 66.23
#